data_AF-A0A940L7G1-F1
#
_entry.id   AF-A0A940L7G1-F1
#
_cell.length_a   1.000
_cell.length_b   1.000
_cell.length_c   1.000
_cell.angle_alpha   90.00
_cell.angle_beta   90.00
_cell.angle_gamma   90.00
#
_symmetry.space_group_name_H-M   'P 1'
#
loop_
_entity.id
_entity.type
_entity.pdbx_description
1 polymer ?
#
loop_
_entity_poly.entity_id
_entity_poly.type
_entity_poly.pdbx_seq_one_letter_code
_entity_poly.pdbx_strand_id
1 'polypeptide(L)'
;MGMPSKVEIRKVLKKLEKAEGTLASSQSSTPLEKFRHDIQQKFVRYVLKTKISQRELAALLGIDEGKVSKILRNRLDEFSTDRLISLYEKINPKLKLKVS
;
A
#
# COMPACT_ATOMS: atom_id res chain seq x y z
N MET A 1 1.29 28.85 -8.25
CA MET A 1 0.84 27.73 -9.10
C MET A 1 -0.52 28.12 -9.69
N GLY A 2 -0.68 28.06 -11.01
CA GLY A 2 -1.96 28.35 -11.69
C GLY A 2 -2.86 27.12 -11.77
N MET A 3 -4.17 27.32 -11.87
CA MET A 3 -5.14 26.24 -12.04
C MET A 3 -4.90 25.53 -13.40
N PRO A 4 -4.92 24.18 -13.47
CA PRO A 4 -4.77 23.46 -14.74
C PRO A 4 -5.88 23.77 -15.74
N SER A 5 -5.60 23.60 -17.03
CA SER A 5 -6.59 23.80 -18.10
C SER A 5 -7.68 22.71 -18.09
N LYS A 6 -8.86 23.02 -18.63
CA LYS A 6 -9.97 22.05 -18.80
C LYS A 6 -9.57 20.80 -19.59
N VAL A 7 -8.57 20.90 -20.47
CA VAL A 7 -8.06 19.79 -21.27
C VAL A 7 -7.18 18.87 -20.41
N GLU A 8 -6.28 19.45 -19.62
CA GLU A 8 -5.43 18.70 -18.69
C GLU A 8 -6.27 17.97 -17.63
N ILE A 9 -7.27 18.65 -17.07
CA ILE A 9 -8.20 18.04 -16.10
C ILE A 9 -8.90 16.82 -16.71
N ARG A 10 -9.48 16.94 -17.92
CA ARG A 10 -10.15 15.81 -18.60
C ARG A 10 -9.20 14.66 -18.88
N LYS A 11 -7.95 14.95 -19.28
CA LYS A 11 -6.93 13.93 -19.54
C LYS A 11 -6.56 13.16 -18.26
N VAL A 12 -6.43 13.85 -17.13
CA VAL A 12 -6.16 13.22 -15.83
C VAL A 12 -7.37 12.40 -15.36
N LEU A 13 -8.58 12.95 -15.42
CA LEU A 13 -9.81 12.23 -15.04
C LEU A 13 -9.98 10.93 -15.83
N LYS A 14 -9.78 10.96 -17.15
CA LYS A 14 -9.85 9.75 -18.01
C LYS A 14 -8.79 8.70 -17.66
N LYS A 15 -7.63 9.11 -17.14
CA LYS A 15 -6.61 8.18 -16.62
C LYS A 15 -7.04 7.59 -15.28
N LEU A 16 -7.67 8.40 -14.42
CA LEU A 16 -8.13 7.99 -13.10
C LEU A 16 -9.33 7.03 -13.18
N GLU A 17 -10.21 7.14 -14.18
CA GLU A 17 -11.34 6.22 -14.39
C GLU A 17 -10.91 4.74 -14.46
N LYS A 18 -9.69 4.48 -14.99
CA LYS A 18 -9.13 3.12 -15.11
C LYS A 18 -8.16 2.78 -13.98
N ALA A 19 -7.86 3.73 -13.10
CA ALA A 19 -6.92 3.53 -12.01
C ALA A 19 -7.66 2.90 -10.83
N GLU A 20 -7.20 1.73 -10.39
CA GLU A 20 -7.63 1.21 -9.10
C GLU A 20 -7.04 2.07 -7.97
N GLY A 21 -7.92 2.72 -7.21
CA GLY A 21 -7.54 3.50 -6.03
C GLY A 21 -7.10 2.64 -4.84
N THR A 22 -6.75 3.32 -3.74
CA THR A 22 -6.51 2.68 -2.44
C THR A 22 -7.81 2.66 -1.65
N LEU A 23 -8.12 1.54 -0.99
CA LEU A 23 -9.28 1.47 -0.12
C LEU A 23 -9.01 2.25 1.18
N ALA A 24 -9.81 3.29 1.41
CA ALA A 24 -9.76 4.04 2.66
C ALA A 24 -10.25 3.18 3.84
N SER A 25 -9.66 3.39 5.02
CA SER A 25 -10.15 2.76 6.25
C SER A 25 -11.54 3.31 6.60
N SER A 26 -12.47 2.45 7.01
CA SER A 26 -13.79 2.88 7.48
C SER A 26 -13.68 3.62 8.82
N GLN A 27 -14.58 4.56 9.09
CA GLN A 27 -14.62 5.30 10.37
C GLN A 27 -14.88 4.37 11.58
N SER A 28 -15.52 3.22 11.37
CA SER A 28 -15.81 2.19 12.37
C SER A 28 -14.81 1.03 12.40
N SER A 29 -13.60 1.23 11.86
CA SER A 29 -12.58 0.17 11.78
C SER A 29 -12.19 -0.39 13.15
N THR A 30 -12.19 -1.71 13.24
CA THR A 30 -11.78 -2.48 14.42
C THR A 30 -10.29 -2.25 14.73
N PRO A 31 -9.83 -2.51 15.97
CA PRO A 31 -8.41 -2.42 16.32
C PRO A 31 -7.50 -3.26 15.40
N LEU A 32 -7.96 -4.46 15.02
CA LEU A 32 -7.22 -5.33 14.11
C LEU A 32 -7.10 -4.77 12.69
N GLU A 33 -8.18 -4.20 12.16
CA GLU A 33 -8.15 -3.54 10.84
C GLU A 33 -7.22 -2.33 10.84
N LYS A 34 -7.26 -1.51 11.90
CA LYS A 34 -6.33 -0.38 12.07
C LYS A 34 -4.88 -0.84 12.12
N PHE A 35 -4.59 -1.91 12.87
CA PHE A 35 -3.25 -2.48 12.95
C PHE A 35 -2.75 -3.01 11.59
N ARG A 36 -3.60 -3.72 10.85
CA ARG A 36 -3.27 -4.21 9.50
C ARG A 36 -3.03 -3.05 8.53
N HIS A 37 -3.86 -2.01 8.61
CA HIS A 37 -3.67 -0.80 7.83
C HIS A 37 -2.36 -0.08 8.20
N ASP A 38 -1.99 -0.01 9.48
CA ASP A 38 -0.71 0.57 9.90
C ASP A 38 0.49 -0.18 9.33
N ILE A 39 0.44 -1.52 9.28
CA ILE A 39 1.47 -2.32 8.61
C ILE A 39 1.50 -1.99 7.12
N GLN A 40 0.34 -1.93 6.45
CA GLN A 40 0.24 -1.58 5.04
C GLN A 40 0.85 -0.20 4.74
N GLN A 41 0.57 0.81 5.57
CA GLN A 41 1.14 2.15 5.43
C GLN A 41 2.66 2.17 5.57
N LYS A 42 3.25 1.19 6.27
CA LYS A 42 4.71 1.05 6.32
C LYS A 42 5.29 0.56 4.99
N PHE A 43 4.60 -0.34 4.28
CA PHE A 43 5.00 -0.73 2.90
C PHE A 43 4.96 0.47 1.95
N VAL A 44 3.87 1.26 1.99
CA VAL A 44 3.74 2.46 1.15
C VAL A 44 4.87 3.44 1.44
N ARG A 45 5.15 3.72 2.72
CA ARG A 45 6.26 4.58 3.13
C ARG A 45 7.62 4.08 2.65
N TYR A 46 7.84 2.76 2.69
CA TYR A 46 9.07 2.17 2.18
C TYR A 46 9.23 2.45 0.69
N VAL A 47 8.22 2.13 -0.14
CA VAL A 47 8.23 2.37 -1.59
C VAL A 47 8.44 3.85 -1.92
N LEU A 48 7.74 4.75 -1.23
CA LEU A 48 7.89 6.20 -1.44
C LEU A 48 9.31 6.69 -1.11
N LYS A 49 9.93 6.15 -0.06
CA LYS A 49 11.28 6.54 0.37
C LYS A 49 12.36 5.99 -0.55
N THR A 50 12.23 4.73 -0.99
CA THR A 50 13.26 4.04 -1.79
C THR A 50 13.06 4.21 -3.29
N LYS A 51 11.87 4.66 -3.74
CA LYS A 51 11.49 4.85 -5.14
C LYS A 51 11.61 3.57 -6.00
N ILE A 52 11.51 2.40 -5.38
CA ILE A 52 11.52 1.12 -6.10
C ILE A 52 10.17 0.84 -6.78
N SER A 53 10.20 0.08 -7.85
CA SER A 53 9.02 -0.44 -8.54
C SER A 53 8.34 -1.56 -7.76
N GLN A 54 7.08 -1.86 -8.10
CA GLN A 54 6.36 -3.00 -7.50
C GLN A 54 7.04 -4.33 -7.82
N ARG A 55 7.62 -4.48 -9.01
CA ARG A 55 8.41 -5.65 -9.41
C ARG A 55 9.66 -5.86 -8.54
N GLU A 56 10.38 -4.79 -8.23
CA GLU A 56 11.55 -4.86 -7.32
C GLU A 56 11.11 -5.19 -5.89
N LEU A 57 10.02 -4.58 -5.41
CA LEU A 57 9.47 -4.92 -4.10
C LEU A 57 9.02 -6.40 -4.05
N ALA A 58 8.42 -6.91 -5.11
CA ALA A 58 8.01 -8.31 -5.22
C ALA A 58 9.23 -9.25 -5.08
N ALA A 59 10.35 -8.91 -5.74
CA ALA A 59 11.59 -9.66 -5.61
C ALA A 59 12.16 -9.63 -4.18
N LEU A 60 12.17 -8.47 -3.52
CA LEU A 60 12.62 -8.35 -2.12
C LEU A 60 11.74 -9.16 -1.15
N LEU A 61 10.44 -9.19 -1.39
CA LEU A 61 9.47 -9.90 -0.55
C LEU A 61 9.36 -11.39 -0.88
N GLY A 62 9.83 -11.82 -2.05
CA GLY A 62 9.70 -13.19 -2.55
C GLY A 62 8.24 -13.58 -2.78
N ILE A 63 7.44 -12.68 -3.37
CA ILE A 63 6.02 -12.88 -3.74
C ILE A 63 5.78 -12.33 -5.15
N ASP A 64 4.61 -12.57 -5.74
CA ASP A 64 4.25 -12.00 -7.04
C ASP A 64 3.87 -10.52 -6.97
N GLU A 65 4.00 -9.83 -8.11
CA GLU A 65 3.67 -8.40 -8.23
C GLU A 65 2.19 -8.10 -7.96
N GLY A 66 1.28 -9.05 -8.24
CA GLY A 66 -0.14 -8.92 -7.94
C GLY A 66 -0.42 -8.81 -6.44
N LYS A 67 0.27 -9.62 -5.61
CA LYS A 67 0.22 -9.55 -4.15
C LYS A 67 0.76 -8.22 -3.63
N VAL A 68 1.85 -7.72 -4.21
CA VAL A 68 2.39 -6.40 -3.87
C VAL A 68 1.38 -5.30 -4.17
N SER A 69 0.77 -5.32 -5.36
CA SER A 69 -0.25 -4.36 -5.76
C SER A 69 -1.42 -4.32 -4.76
N LYS A 70 -1.91 -5.50 -4.35
CA LYS A 70 -2.98 -5.62 -3.34
C LYS A 70 -2.58 -5.04 -1.98
N ILE A 71 -1.36 -5.34 -1.50
CA ILE A 71 -0.84 -4.77 -0.25
C ILE A 71 -0.80 -3.23 -0.37
N LEU A 72 -0.21 -2.69 -1.42
CA LEU A 72 -0.07 -1.23 -1.59
C LEU A 72 -1.42 -0.52 -1.72
N ARG A 73 -2.47 -1.21 -2.20
CA ARG A 73 -3.84 -0.67 -2.34
C ARG A 73 -4.76 -0.96 -1.14
N ASN A 74 -4.22 -1.48 -0.03
CA ASN A 74 -4.99 -1.85 1.16
C ASN A 74 -6.10 -2.89 0.88
N ARG A 75 -5.86 -3.79 -0.08
CA ARG A 75 -6.73 -4.95 -0.38
C ARG A 75 -6.18 -6.18 0.34
N LEU A 76 -6.42 -6.25 1.64
CA LEU A 76 -5.71 -7.19 2.52
C LEU A 76 -6.46 -8.50 2.78
N ASP A 77 -7.65 -8.71 2.21
CA ASP A 77 -8.57 -9.83 2.55
C ASP A 77 -7.92 -11.21 2.50
N GLU A 78 -6.96 -11.41 1.59
CA GLU A 78 -6.22 -12.67 1.40
C GLU A 78 -4.93 -12.79 2.21
N PHE A 79 -4.60 -11.80 3.04
CA PHE A 79 -3.40 -11.78 3.86
C PHE A 79 -3.76 -11.86 5.34
N SER A 80 -3.29 -12.91 6.02
CA SER A 80 -3.29 -12.91 7.49
C SER A 80 -2.39 -11.80 8.04
N THR A 81 -2.66 -11.37 9.26
CA THR A 81 -1.83 -10.39 9.97
C THR A 81 -0.38 -10.87 10.09
N ASP A 82 -0.16 -12.14 10.46
CA ASP A 82 1.18 -12.74 10.57
C ASP A 82 1.92 -12.72 9.24
N ARG A 83 1.20 -12.94 8.13
CA ARG A 83 1.79 -12.88 6.78
C ARG A 83 2.24 -11.46 6.44
N LEU A 84 1.45 -10.44 6.78
CA LEU A 84 1.82 -9.04 6.56
C LEU A 84 3.06 -8.65 7.37
N ILE A 85 3.13 -9.08 8.63
CA ILE A 85 4.29 -8.85 9.50
C ILE A 85 5.53 -9.51 8.91
N SER A 86 5.45 -10.82 8.60
CA SER A 86 6.56 -11.60 8.06
C SER A 86 7.09 -11.02 6.74
N LEU A 87 6.21 -10.51 5.89
CA LEU A 87 6.61 -9.84 4.65
C LEU A 87 7.31 -8.52 4.95
N TYR A 88 6.76 -7.70 5.85
CA TYR A 88 7.34 -6.40 6.17
C TYR A 88 8.71 -6.52 6.84
N GLU A 89 8.93 -7.54 7.66
CA GLU A 89 10.23 -7.83 8.29
C GLU A 89 11.35 -8.04 7.27
N LYS A 90 11.07 -8.59 6.09
CA LYS A 90 12.08 -8.79 5.04
C LYS A 90 12.71 -7.48 4.56
N ILE A 91 11.93 -6.40 4.50
CA ILE A 91 12.39 -5.08 4.07
C ILE A 91 12.76 -4.16 5.24
N ASN A 92 12.31 -4.50 6.45
CA ASN A 92 12.66 -3.79 7.67
C ASN A 92 12.87 -4.74 8.86
N PRO A 93 14.05 -5.41 8.94
CA PRO A 93 14.31 -6.45 9.95
C PRO A 93 14.34 -5.93 11.39
N LYS A 94 14.51 -4.62 11.58
CA LYS A 94 14.53 -3.97 12.90
C LYS A 94 13.14 -3.54 13.37
N LEU A 95 12.07 -4.08 12.76
CA LEU A 95 10.70 -3.78 13.13
C LEU A 95 10.48 -4.09 14.61
N LYS A 96 10.05 -3.09 15.38
CA LYS A 96 9.46 -3.29 16.70
C LYS A 96 7.96 -3.02 16.59
N LEU A 97 7.16 -4.06 16.82
CA LEU A 97 5.71 -3.92 16.92
C LEU A 97 5.38 -3.65 18.38
N LYS A 98 4.72 -2.53 18.64
CA LYS A 98 4.17 -2.21 19.95
C LYS A 98 2.68 -2.53 19.90
N VAL A 99 2.25 -3.46 20.72
CA VAL A 99 0.83 -3.74 20.96
C VAL A 99 0.48 -2.98 22.23
N SER A 100 -0.55 -2.13 22.16
CA SER A 100 -1.07 -1.35 23.29
C SER A 100 -2.49 -1.77 23.58
#